data_AF-A0A6L8FIZ2-F1
#
_entry.id   AF-A0A6L8FIZ2-F1
#
_cell.length_a   1.000
_cell.length_b   1.000
_cell.length_c   1.000
_cell.angle_alpha   90.00
_cell.angle_beta   90.00
_cell.angle_gamma   90.00
#
_symmetry.space_group_name_H-M   'P 1'
#
loop_
_entity.id
_entity.type
_entity.pdbx_description
1 polymer ?
#
loop_
_entity_poly.entity_id
_entity_poly.type
_entity_poly.pdbx_seq_one_letter_code
_entity_poly.pdbx_strand_id
1 'polypeptide(L)'
;MPRIHLVVSEPDRTRYTAAARREGLTLSAWLRAAATDRLDRRAGAEPFRNEDDVWRFFEDRDAEAGCGPEPNWDQHLAVMRASRGRGAAGT
;
A
#
# COMPACT_ATOMS: atom_id res chain seq x y z
N MET A 1 5.33 27.25 0.24
CA MET A 1 4.57 26.00 0.50
C MET A 1 3.21 26.36 1.09
N PRO A 2 2.10 25.82 0.59
CA PRO A 2 0.77 26.06 1.15
C PRO A 2 0.64 25.41 2.54
N ARG A 3 -0.08 26.06 3.46
CA ARG A 3 -0.39 25.55 4.80
C ARG A 3 -1.82 25.01 4.82
N ILE A 4 -1.98 23.79 5.31
CA ILE A 4 -3.30 23.15 5.47
C ILE A 4 -3.63 23.15 6.96
N HIS A 5 -4.78 23.72 7.31
CA HIS A 5 -5.34 23.68 8.66
C HIS A 5 -6.47 22.66 8.69
N LEU A 6 -6.40 21.71 9.64
CA LEU A 6 -7.40 20.66 9.83
C LEU A 6 -8.09 20.86 11.17
N VAL A 7 -9.42 20.90 11.14
CA VAL A 7 -10.25 20.84 12.34
C VAL A 7 -10.62 19.37 12.54
N VAL A 8 -10.21 18.81 13.68
CA VAL A 8 -10.49 17.43 14.05
C VAL A 8 -11.04 17.39 15.47
N SER A 9 -11.80 16.35 15.77
CA SER A 9 -12.25 16.10 17.13
C SER A 9 -11.03 15.78 18.02
N GLU A 10 -11.12 16.08 19.32
CA GLU A 10 -10.09 15.73 20.29
C GLU A 10 -9.80 14.21 20.36
N PRO A 11 -10.79 13.29 20.29
CA PRO A 11 -10.48 11.86 20.25
C PRO A 11 -9.72 11.46 18.98
N ASP A 12 -10.03 12.05 17.83
CA ASP A 12 -9.30 11.76 16.58
C ASP A 12 -7.87 12.29 16.64
N ARG A 13 -7.67 13.50 17.17
CA ARG A 13 -6.35 14.06 17.41
C ARG A 13 -5.49 13.14 18.26
N THR A 14 -6.05 12.59 19.34
CA THR A 14 -5.35 11.65 20.22
C THR A 14 -4.97 10.38 19.48
N ARG A 15 -5.91 9.78 18.73
CA ARG A 15 -5.68 8.57 17.92
C ARG A 15 -4.58 8.77 16.87
N TYR A 16 -4.64 9.85 16.10
CA TYR A 16 -3.66 10.12 15.05
C TYR A 16 -2.28 10.41 15.64
N THR A 17 -2.21 11.12 16.76
CA THR A 17 -0.93 11.37 17.44
C THR A 17 -0.31 10.08 17.95
N ALA A 18 -1.10 9.17 18.51
CA ALA A 18 -0.62 7.87 18.96
C ALA A 18 -0.13 7.00 17.78
N ALA A 19 -0.85 6.99 16.66
CA ALA A 19 -0.43 6.29 15.44
C ALA A 19 0.89 6.84 14.88
N ALA A 20 0.99 8.17 14.75
CA ALA A 20 2.21 8.83 14.29
C ALA A 20 3.43 8.48 15.16
N ARG A 21 3.26 8.49 16.49
CA ARG A 21 4.32 8.10 17.44
C ARG A 21 4.76 6.65 17.29
N ARG A 22 3.82 5.72 17.08
CA ARG A 22 4.13 4.30 16.85
C ARG A 22 4.99 4.09 15.61
N GLU A 23 4.84 4.96 14.61
CA GLU A 23 5.60 4.92 13.36
C GLU A 23 6.84 5.84 13.38
N GLY A 24 7.13 6.49 14.51
CA GLY A 24 8.28 7.41 14.63
C GLY A 24 8.15 8.71 13.82
N LEU A 25 6.93 9.07 13.42
CA LEU A 25 6.64 10.23 12.57
C LEU A 25 6.03 11.38 13.37
N THR A 26 6.18 12.60 12.84
CA THR A 26 5.38 13.74 13.30
C THR A 26 3.93 13.58 12.81
N LEU A 27 2.96 14.15 13.52
CA LEU A 27 1.54 14.06 13.15
C LEU A 27 1.29 14.55 11.70
N SER A 28 1.92 15.64 11.29
CA SER A 28 1.78 16.18 9.94
C SER A 28 2.43 15.31 8.87
N ALA A 29 3.58 14.69 9.17
CA ALA A 29 4.22 13.73 8.27
C ALA A 29 3.36 12.46 8.12
N TRP A 30 2.83 11.95 9.23
CA TRP A 30 1.96 10.78 9.24
C TRP A 30 0.65 11.03 8.46
N LEU A 31 -0.02 12.15 8.69
CA LEU A 31 -1.23 12.52 7.93
C LEU A 31 -0.96 12.71 6.44
N ARG A 32 0.20 13.28 6.08
CA ARG A 32 0.60 13.41 4.68
C ARG A 32 0.83 12.04 4.03
N ALA A 33 1.57 11.17 4.70
CA ALA A 33 1.83 9.81 4.21
C ALA A 33 0.53 9.03 4.01
N ALA A 34 -0.39 9.09 4.98
CA ALA A 34 -1.70 8.44 4.88
C ALA A 34 -2.56 9.00 3.73
N ALA A 35 -2.50 10.32 3.49
CA ALA A 35 -3.20 10.94 2.37
C ALA A 35 -2.62 10.50 1.01
N THR A 36 -1.30 10.50 0.87
CA THR A 36 -0.59 10.04 -0.33
C THR A 36 -0.91 8.57 -0.62
N ASP A 37 -0.75 7.69 0.37
CA ASP A 37 -1.04 6.27 0.25
C ASP A 37 -2.51 6.00 -0.17
N ARG A 38 -3.46 6.78 0.36
CA ARG A 38 -4.86 6.69 -0.07
C ARG A 38 -5.08 7.14 -1.52
N LEU A 39 -4.39 8.18 -1.97
CA LEU A 39 -4.46 8.65 -3.35
C LEU A 39 -3.82 7.65 -4.30
N ASP A 40 -2.67 7.08 -3.94
CA ASP A 40 -1.96 6.10 -4.75
C ASP A 40 -2.76 4.81 -4.91
N ARG A 41 -3.37 4.31 -3.83
CA ARG A 41 -4.28 3.15 -3.90
C ARG A 41 -5.49 3.40 -4.79
N ARG A 42 -5.98 4.64 -4.84
CA ARG A 42 -7.12 5.02 -5.69
C ARG A 42 -6.68 5.20 -7.14
N ALA A 43 -5.50 5.74 -7.39
CA ALA A 43 -4.92 5.90 -8.72
C ALA A 43 -4.61 4.54 -9.35
N GLY A 44 -4.07 3.59 -8.57
CA GLY A 44 -3.83 2.21 -9.02
C GLY A 44 -5.10 1.37 -9.20
N ALA A 45 -6.27 1.89 -8.81
CA ALA A 45 -7.56 1.24 -8.95
C ALA A 45 -8.45 1.91 -10.01
N GLU A 46 -7.86 2.61 -10.99
CA GLU A 46 -8.59 2.97 -12.21
C GLU A 46 -9.09 1.67 -12.86
N PRO A 47 -10.41 1.46 -12.98
CA PRO A 47 -10.93 0.27 -13.65
C PRO A 47 -10.54 0.34 -15.13
N PHE A 48 -10.12 -0.79 -15.70
CA PHE A 48 -9.95 -0.92 -17.14
C PHE A 48 -11.25 -0.54 -17.84
N ARG A 49 -11.21 0.47 -18.72
CA ARG A 49 -12.41 0.98 -19.40
C ARG A 49 -12.62 0.31 -20.75
N ASN A 50 -11.55 -0.21 -21.35
CA ASN A 50 -11.54 -0.92 -22.61
C ASN A 50 -10.35 -1.90 -22.68
N GLU A 51 -10.24 -2.60 -23.81
CA GLU A 51 -9.17 -3.56 -24.08
C GLU A 51 -7.79 -2.89 -24.17
N ASP A 52 -7.69 -1.67 -24.71
CA ASP A 52 -6.43 -0.93 -24.83
C ASP A 52 -5.80 -0.63 -23.46
N ASP A 53 -6.63 -0.36 -22.44
CA ASP A 53 -6.14 -0.15 -21.07
C ASP A 53 -5.48 -1.42 -20.49
N VAL A 54 -5.96 -2.60 -20.89
CA VAL A 54 -5.40 -3.90 -20.46
C VAL A 54 -4.05 -4.14 -21.14
N TRP A 55 -3.97 -3.90 -22.46
CA TRP A 55 -2.73 -4.05 -23.21
C TRP A 55 -1.63 -3.12 -22.68
N ARG A 56 -1.97 -1.84 -22.48
CA ARG A 56 -1.02 -0.86 -21.90
C ARG A 56 -0.50 -1.29 -20.53
N PHE A 57 -1.36 -1.86 -19.68
CA PHE A 57 -0.93 -2.35 -18.37
C PHE A 57 0.12 -3.46 -18.48
N PHE A 58 -0.04 -4.42 -19.39
CA PHE A 58 0.95 -5.48 -19.57
C PHE A 58 2.25 -4.94 -20.18
N GLU A 59 2.17 -4.02 -21.14
CA GLU A 59 3.36 -3.37 -21.71
C GLU A 59 4.18 -2.61 -20.64
N ASP A 60 3.51 -1.83 -19.78
CA ASP A 60 4.17 -1.12 -18.68
C ASP A 60 4.84 -2.10 -17.70
N ARG A 61 4.17 -3.23 -17.39
CA ARG A 61 4.73 -4.24 -16.48
C ARG A 61 5.88 -5.02 -17.08
N ASP A 62 5.81 -5.35 -18.37
CA ASP A 62 6.89 -6.01 -19.08
C ASP A 62 8.11 -5.07 -19.22
N ALA A 63 7.89 -3.77 -19.38
CA ALA A 63 8.96 -2.76 -19.37
C ALA A 63 9.63 -2.61 -17.99
N GLU A 64 8.87 -2.74 -16.90
CA GLU A 64 9.39 -2.75 -15.52
C GLU A 64 10.03 -4.09 -15.12
N ALA A 65 9.58 -5.19 -15.70
CA ALA A 65 10.09 -6.53 -15.46
C ALA A 65 11.47 -6.67 -16.11
N GLY A 66 12.52 -6.28 -15.36
CA GLY A 66 13.90 -6.56 -15.76
C GLY A 66 14.13 -8.05 -16.03
N CYS A 67 15.23 -8.38 -16.73
CA CYS A 67 15.58 -9.76 -17.12
C CYS A 67 16.06 -10.64 -15.94
N GLY A 68 15.30 -10.71 -14.85
CA GLY A 68 15.53 -11.62 -13.73
C GLY A 68 15.06 -13.05 -14.06
N PRO A 69 15.63 -14.08 -13.41
CA PRO A 69 15.09 -15.42 -13.51
C PRO A 69 13.66 -15.45 -12.98
N GLU A 70 12.81 -16.26 -13.62
CA GLU A 70 11.45 -16.47 -13.16
C GLU A 70 11.44 -16.95 -11.70
N PRO A 71 10.53 -16.45 -10.85
CA PRO A 71 10.47 -16.86 -9.45
C PRO A 71 10.32 -18.38 -9.31
N ASN A 72 10.97 -18.96 -8.31
CA ASN A 72 10.72 -20.35 -7.94
C ASN A 72 9.32 -20.47 -7.32
N TRP A 73 8.38 -21.00 -8.10
CA TRP A 73 6.98 -21.14 -7.70
C TRP A 73 6.80 -22.10 -6.51
N ASP A 74 7.60 -23.16 -6.41
CA ASP A 74 7.54 -24.09 -5.28
C ASP A 74 7.95 -23.42 -3.97
N GLN A 75 9.00 -22.59 -4.03
CA GLN A 75 9.44 -21.79 -2.89
C GLN A 75 8.34 -20.82 -2.45
N HIS A 76 7.69 -20.15 -3.41
CA HIS A 76 6.62 -19.21 -3.11
C HIS A 76 5.40 -19.89 -2.48
N LEU A 77 5.01 -21.06 -3.01
CA LEU A 77 3.94 -21.89 -2.44
C LEU A 77 4.28 -22.37 -1.02
N ALA A 78 5.55 -22.71 -0.75
CA ALA A 78 5.99 -23.09 0.58
C ALA A 78 5.85 -21.93 1.58
N VAL A 79 6.20 -20.70 1.18
CA VAL A 79 6.01 -19.49 2.01
C VAL A 79 4.53 -19.25 2.33
N MET A 80 3.64 -19.36 1.34
CA MET A 80 2.20 -19.18 1.56
C MET A 80 1.62 -20.24 2.51
N ARG A 81 2.02 -21.51 2.35
CA ARG A 81 1.60 -22.61 3.25
C ARG A 81 2.08 -22.37 4.68
N ALA A 82 3.34 -21.97 4.86
CA ALA A 82 3.90 -21.65 6.16
C ALA A 82 3.20 -20.45 6.83
N SER A 83 2.82 -19.42 6.05
CA SER A 83 2.07 -18.28 6.56
C SER A 83 0.65 -18.66 7.02
N ARG A 84 -0.05 -19.51 6.26
CA ARG A 84 -1.37 -20.03 6.65
C ARG A 84 -1.31 -20.82 7.95
N GLY A 85 -0.29 -21.67 8.12
CA GLY A 85 -0.09 -22.42 9.35
C GLY A 85 0.15 -21.53 10.59
N ARG A 86 0.92 -20.44 10.43
CA ARG A 86 1.15 -19.47 11.52
C ARG A 86 -0.07 -18.63 11.85
N GLY A 87 -0.90 -18.28 10.86
CA GLY A 87 -2.17 -17.58 11.09
C GLY A 87 -3.19 -18.44 11.85
N ALA A 88 -3.18 -19.76 11.66
CA ALA A 88 -4.05 -20.70 12.36
C ALA A 88 -3.62 -21.02 13.81
N ALA A 89 -2.34 -20.80 14.15
CA ALA A 89 -1.82 -21.01 15.50
C ALA A 89 -1.90 -19.75 16.40
N GLY A 90 -2.44 -18.64 15.87
CA GLY A 90 -2.53 -17.34 16.54
C GLY A 90 -3.93 -16.94 17.05
N THR A 91 -4.89 -17.87 17.04
CA THR A 91 -6.22 -17.74 17.68
C THR A 91 -6.33 -18.72 18.82
#